data_AF-A0A8T3TYC9-F1
#
_entry.id   AF-A0A8T3TYC9-F1
#
_cell.length_a   1.000
_cell.length_b   1.000
_cell.length_c   1.000
_cell.angle_alpha   90.00
_cell.angle_beta   90.00
_cell.angle_gamma   90.00
#
_symmetry.space_group_name_H-M   'P 1'
#
loop_
_entity.id
_entity.type
_entity.pdbx_description
1 polymer ?
#
loop_
_entity_poly.entity_id
_entity_poly.type
_entity_poly.pdbx_seq_one_letter_code
_entity_poly.pdbx_strand_id
1 'polypeptide(L)' 'MVDAGGREVAISNPEKVYFPKAGHTKLDLVRYYLAVADGALRGAGGRPMALKRFVNGAEGDFFF' A
#
# COMPACT_ATOMS: atom_id res chain seq x y z
N MET A 1 8.45 0.38 11.25
CA MET A 1 9.08 1.30 10.29
C MET A 1 9.41 0.52 9.03
N VAL A 2 9.41 1.17 7.87
CA VAL A 2 9.95 0.64 6.61
C VAL A 2 10.78 1.74 5.94
N ASP A 3 11.86 1.37 5.25
CA ASP A 3 12.56 2.30 4.36
C ASP A 3 11.87 2.34 2.99
N ALA A 4 11.57 3.54 2.49
CA ALA A 4 10.98 3.78 1.19
C ALA A 4 11.79 4.83 0.44
N GLY A 5 12.86 4.39 -0.23
CA GLY A 5 13.72 5.26 -1.01
C GLY A 5 14.53 6.23 -0.15
N GLY A 6 15.08 5.75 0.98
CA GLY A 6 15.84 6.55 1.93
C GLY A 6 14.99 7.37 2.90
N ARG A 7 13.66 7.19 2.88
CA ARG A 7 12.74 7.78 3.84
C ARG A 7 12.15 6.71 4.73
N GLU A 8 12.29 6.88 6.04
CA GLU A 8 11.60 6.04 7.01
C GLU A 8 10.10 6.38 7.09
N VAL A 9 9.26 5.35 6.98
CA VAL A 9 7.80 5.47 7.06
C VAL A 9 7.24 4.54 8.14
N ALA A 10 6.42 5.09 9.02
CA ALA A 10 5.71 4.33 10.05
C ALA A 10 4.46 3.65 9.47
N ILE A 11 4.33 2.34 9.67
CA ILE A 11 3.15 1.57 9.27
C ILE A 11 2.36 1.23 10.53
N SER A 12 1.25 1.95 10.74
CA SER A 12 0.32 1.65 11.83
C SER A 12 -0.55 0.45 11.50
N ASN A 13 -0.89 -0.35 12.53
CA ASN A 13 -1.70 -1.56 12.44
C ASN A 13 -1.26 -2.50 11.28
N PRO A 14 0.00 -2.97 11.29
CA PRO A 14 0.58 -3.72 10.18
C PRO A 14 -0.11 -5.07 9.94
N GLU A 15 -0.63 -5.70 10.99
CA GLU A 15 -1.25 -7.02 10.96
C GLU A 15 -2.71 -6.99 10.50
N LYS A 16 -3.32 -5.80 10.32
CA LYS A 16 -4.70 -5.70 9.82
C LYS A 16 -4.82 -6.40 8.46
N VAL A 17 -5.69 -7.39 8.37
CA VAL A 17 -6.00 -8.09 7.13
C VAL A 17 -6.75 -7.15 6.18
N TYR A 18 -6.16 -6.91 5.00
CA TYR A 18 -6.77 -6.08 3.96
C TYR A 18 -7.41 -6.93 2.86
N PHE A 19 -6.91 -8.14 2.61
CA PHE A 19 -7.43 -9.05 1.61
C PHE A 19 -7.80 -10.39 2.26
N PRO A 20 -8.99 -10.52 2.88
CA PRO A 20 -9.37 -11.71 3.65
C PRO A 20 -9.27 -13.02 2.88
N LYS A 21 -9.68 -13.02 1.60
CA LYS A 21 -9.61 -14.20 0.74
C LYS A 21 -8.20 -14.72 0.48
N ALA A 22 -7.21 -13.81 0.46
CA ALA A 22 -5.80 -14.15 0.22
C ALA A 22 -4.97 -14.16 1.51
N GLY A 23 -5.56 -13.77 2.65
CA GLY A 23 -4.87 -13.66 3.93
C GLY A 23 -3.83 -12.53 4.02
N HIS A 24 -3.81 -11.58 3.08
CA HIS A 24 -2.78 -10.54 3.07
C HIS A 24 -3.10 -9.36 4.00
N THR A 25 -2.09 -8.96 4.74
CA THR A 25 -2.12 -7.85 5.70
C THR A 25 -1.79 -6.51 5.05
N LYS A 26 -1.99 -5.42 5.80
CA LYS A 26 -1.54 -4.08 5.41
C LYS A 26 -0.04 -4.05 5.15
N LEU A 27 0.75 -4.74 5.97
CA LEU A 27 2.20 -4.78 5.80
C LEU A 27 2.61 -5.55 4.53
N ASP A 28 1.88 -6.60 4.15
CA ASP A 28 2.13 -7.32 2.90
C ASP A 28 1.87 -6.43 1.68
N LEU A 29 0.81 -5.63 1.70
CA LEU A 29 0.55 -4.65 0.65
C LEU A 29 1.66 -3.59 0.54
N VAL A 30 2.18 -3.12 1.67
CA VAL A 30 3.33 -2.19 1.70
C VAL A 30 4.57 -2.83 1.09
N ARG A 31 4.89 -4.07 1.49
CA ARG A 31 6.03 -4.83 0.97
C ARG A 31 5.91 -5.10 -0.52
N TYR A 32 4.70 -5.39 -1.00
CA TYR A 32 4.41 -5.53 -2.43
C TYR A 32 4.78 -4.26 -3.20
N TYR A 33 4.31 -3.09 -2.75
CA TYR A 33 4.65 -1.82 -3.41
C TYR A 33 6.15 -1.52 -3.39
N LEU A 34 6.85 -1.84 -2.29
CA LEU A 34 8.32 -1.70 -2.22
C LEU A 34 9.01 -2.62 -3.24
N ALA A 35 8.57 -3.87 -3.37
CA ALA A 35 9.15 -4.83 -4.30
C ALA A 35 8.99 -4.43 -5.78
N VAL A 36 7.91 -3.71 -6.12
CA VAL A 36 7.62 -3.28 -7.50
C VAL A 36 7.85 -1.78 -7.75
N ALA A 37 8.38 -1.05 -6.77
CA ALA A 37 8.42 0.41 -6.78
C ALA A 37 9.08 0.99 -8.03
N ASP A 38 10.26 0.47 -8.42
CA ASP A 38 11.00 0.97 -9.57
C ASP A 38 10.20 0.84 -10.88
N GLY A 39 9.52 -0.29 -11.08
CA GLY A 39 8.68 -0.51 -12.25
C GLY A 39 7.44 0.36 -12.24
N ALA A 40 6.75 0.42 -11.09
CA ALA A 40 5.55 1.22 -10.91
C ALA A 40 5.83 2.72 -11.13
N LEU A 41 6.92 3.24 -10.58
CA LEU A 41 7.28 4.66 -10.66
C LEU A 41 7.73 5.07 -12.07
N ARG A 42 8.32 4.18 -12.87
CA ARG A 42 8.58 4.47 -14.29
C ARG A 42 7.30 4.79 -15.08
N GLY A 43 6.18 4.12 -14.74
CA GLY A 43 4.90 4.34 -15.42
C GLY A 43 4.04 5.44 -14.80
N ALA A 44 4.03 5.54 -13.47
CA ALA A 44 3.09 6.38 -12.73
C ALA A 44 3.73 7.60 -12.03
N GLY A 45 5.06 7.65 -11.90
CA GLY A 45 5.77 8.69 -11.15
C GLY A 45 5.62 10.08 -11.77
N GLY A 46 5.60 11.12 -10.92
CA GLY A 46 5.50 12.52 -11.35
C GLY A 46 4.14 12.93 -11.92
N ARG A 47 3.11 12.08 -11.80
CA ARG A 47 1.77 12.33 -12.32
C ARG A 47 0.80 12.63 -11.17
N PRO A 48 -0.15 13.57 -11.34
CA PRO A 48 -1.27 13.71 -10.42
C PRO A 48 -2.02 12.39 -10.29
N MET A 49 -2.33 11.98 -9.05
CA MET A 49 -2.96 10.70 -8.75
C MET A 49 -4.10 10.89 -7.75
N ALA A 50 -5.26 10.30 -8.05
CA ALA A 50 -6.32 10.08 -7.07
C ALA A 50 -6.09 8.76 -6.34
N LEU A 51 -6.32 8.72 -5.03
CA LEU A 51 -6.08 7.55 -4.21
C LEU A 51 -7.39 6.87 -3.85
N LYS A 52 -7.66 5.69 -4.43
CA LYS A 52 -8.77 4.85 -3.95
C LYS A 52 -8.36 4.16 -2.65
N ARG A 53 -8.97 4.55 -1.53
CA ARG A 53 -8.55 4.13 -0.18
C ARG A 53 -9.60 3.28 0.50
N PHE A 54 -9.17 2.10 0.96
CA PHE A 54 -9.99 1.11 1.67
C PHE A 54 -9.53 1.01 3.12
N VAL A 55 -10.05 1.85 4.01
CA VAL A 55 -9.58 1.91 5.42
C VAL A 55 -9.83 0.60 6.16
N ASN A 56 -10.91 -0.09 5.80
CA ASN A 56 -11.38 -1.32 6.44
C ASN A 56 -11.14 -2.58 5.61
N GLY A 57 -10.17 -2.53 4.68
CA GLY A 57 -9.84 -3.66 3.81
C GLY A 57 -10.65 -3.65 2.51
N ALA A 58 -10.21 -4.47 1.55
CA ALA A 58 -10.65 -4.42 0.15
C ALA A 58 -12.12 -4.77 -0.08
N GLU A 59 -12.78 -5.41 0.89
CA GLU A 59 -14.21 -5.75 0.85
C GLU A 59 -15.10 -4.68 1.51
N GLY A 60 -14.50 -3.68 2.16
CA GLY A 60 -15.21 -2.57 2.78
C GLY A 60 -15.38 -1.36 1.87
N ASP A 61 -15.97 -0.30 2.42
CA ASP A 61 -16.16 0.96 1.71
C ASP A 61 -14.83 1.63 1.35
N PHE A 62 -14.84 2.33 0.22
CA PHE A 62 -13.74 3.14 -0.24
C PHE A 62 -14.10 4.62 -0.32
N PHE A 63 -13.09 5.46 -0.31
CA PHE A 63 -13.18 6.85 -0.72
C PHE A 63 -12.01 7.22 -1.64
N PHE A 64 -12.13 8.35 -2.33
CA PHE A 64 -11.11 8.93 -3.21
C PHE A 64 -10.43 10.13 -2.57
#